data_AF-A0A7C2KJH9-F1
#
_entry.id   AF-A0A7C2KJH9-F1
#
_cell.length_a   1.000
_cell.length_b   1.000
_cell.length_c   1.000
_cell.angle_alpha   90.00
_cell.angle_beta   90.00
_cell.angle_gamma   90.00
#
_symmetry.space_group_name_H-M   'P 1'
#
loop_
_entity.id
_entity.type
_entity.pdbx_description
1 polymer ?
#
loop_
_entity_poly.entity_id
_entity_poly.type
_entity_poly.pdbx_seq_one_letter_code
_entity_poly.pdbx_strand_id
1 'polypeptide(L)'
;RALIRGDIDIYPDYTGTIAQEIFAGKEIHGNADIRRALKAYGIEMSRPLGFNNTYAIGMKRELAKKLNIQNISDLKYHPTLKLGFSNEFMNRNDGWPGLRKRYQLTQRDVQGLEHALAYQGLESDSIQAIDLYMTDAEIQYYDLKVLKDDLKYFPAYDAVLLYRADAKKRIPRLAHVLSELEGAISEQIMVKLNSQVKTKDKGKGKSEAYVAAQFLKQSLSVKVKKTHESTLFSRFIRRTKEHFFLVGISLVMAILLAIPLGILASKSKRTGQFILSLTGLIQTIPSLVLLVFMIPLLGISEPPAIIALFLYSLLPIVRGTYTGIQEIPQGIRESAEAIGLPSLAILRLIEIPLATRSILSGIKTSAVINVGTATLGAFIGAGGYGQPILTGLRKDFTLIWEGAIPAALMALLIQWGFDLSERLIVPKGLRIKSE
;
A
#
# COMPACT_ATOMS: atom_id res chain seq x y z
N ARG A 1 11.20 -6.35 12.18
CA ARG A 1 12.14 -5.18 12.30
C ARG A 1 11.55 -4.05 13.16
N ALA A 2 10.35 -3.53 12.88
CA ALA A 2 9.69 -2.51 13.70
C ALA A 2 9.67 -2.84 15.21
N LEU A 3 9.32 -4.09 15.57
CA LEU A 3 9.36 -4.57 16.95
C LEU A 3 10.76 -4.48 17.60
N ILE A 4 11.83 -4.77 16.84
CA ILE A 4 13.23 -4.72 17.30
C ILE A 4 13.68 -3.26 17.49
N ARG A 5 13.29 -2.36 16.58
CA ARG A 5 13.62 -0.92 16.67
C ARG A 5 12.81 -0.20 17.75
N GLY A 6 11.73 -0.80 18.22
CA GLY A 6 10.84 -0.21 19.21
C GLY A 6 9.75 0.70 18.62
N ASP A 7 9.52 0.65 17.30
CA ASP A 7 8.43 1.38 16.63
C ASP A 7 7.05 0.85 17.05
N ILE A 8 6.99 -0.41 17.48
CA ILE A 8 5.80 -1.10 18.02
C ILE A 8 6.20 -1.98 19.22
N ASP A 9 5.22 -2.32 20.06
CA ASP A 9 5.44 -3.10 21.29
C ASP A 9 5.01 -4.57 21.21
N ILE A 10 3.99 -4.86 20.40
CA ILE A 10 3.38 -6.18 20.24
C ILE A 10 2.68 -6.29 18.87
N TYR A 11 2.71 -7.46 18.25
CA TYR A 11 1.92 -7.75 17.05
C TYR A 11 1.64 -9.27 16.90
N PRO A 12 0.60 -9.67 16.16
CA PRO A 12 0.36 -11.08 15.84
C PRO A 12 1.25 -11.59 14.71
N ASP A 13 1.74 -12.82 14.84
CA ASP A 13 2.52 -13.53 13.82
C ASP A 13 2.16 -15.04 13.87
N TYR A 14 2.72 -15.84 12.97
CA TYR A 14 2.47 -17.28 12.89
C TYR A 14 3.74 -18.09 13.08
N THR A 15 3.63 -19.21 13.81
CA THR A 15 4.77 -20.10 14.08
C THR A 15 5.48 -20.58 12.81
N GLY A 16 4.70 -20.91 11.76
CA GLY A 16 5.22 -21.31 10.46
C GLY A 16 6.06 -20.21 9.80
N THR A 17 5.54 -18.98 9.74
CA THR A 17 6.28 -17.82 9.19
C THR A 17 7.56 -17.54 9.96
N ILE A 18 7.52 -17.61 11.30
CA ILE A 18 8.70 -17.37 12.13
C ILE A 18 9.78 -18.43 11.86
N ALA A 19 9.39 -19.70 11.77
CA ALA A 19 10.32 -20.79 11.53
C ALA A 19 10.87 -20.79 10.10
N GLN A 20 10.00 -20.65 9.09
CA GLN A 20 10.33 -20.86 7.68
C GLN A 20 10.92 -19.62 7.01
N GLU A 21 10.51 -18.41 7.41
CA GLU A 21 10.96 -17.16 6.78
C GLU A 21 11.94 -16.38 7.66
N ILE A 22 11.57 -16.10 8.91
CA ILE A 22 12.39 -15.25 9.79
C ILE A 22 13.67 -15.97 10.20
N PHE A 23 13.58 -17.26 10.48
CA PHE A 23 14.71 -18.12 10.83
C PHE A 23 15.03 -19.16 9.75
N ALA A 24 14.73 -18.84 8.49
CA ALA A 24 15.07 -19.67 7.34
C ALA A 24 16.53 -20.18 7.42
N GLY A 25 16.71 -21.49 7.22
CA GLY A 25 18.02 -22.14 7.27
C GLY A 25 18.54 -22.46 8.68
N LYS A 26 17.79 -22.15 9.74
CA LYS A 26 18.07 -22.64 11.10
C LYS A 26 17.25 -23.90 11.41
N GLU A 27 17.82 -24.78 12.21
CA GLU A 27 17.10 -25.93 12.76
C GLU A 27 16.11 -25.44 13.83
N ILE A 28 14.86 -25.21 13.41
CA ILE A 28 13.75 -24.79 14.26
C ILE A 28 12.72 -25.93 14.30
N HIS A 29 12.75 -26.72 15.37
CA HIS A 29 11.84 -27.84 15.59
C HIS A 29 10.77 -27.46 16.63
N GLY A 30 9.95 -26.47 16.25
CA GLY A 30 8.76 -26.07 17.00
C GLY A 30 8.96 -24.91 17.98
N ASN A 31 7.97 -24.73 18.85
CA ASN A 31 7.78 -23.49 19.59
C ASN A 31 8.87 -23.18 20.62
N ALA A 32 9.53 -24.19 21.19
CA ALA A 32 10.63 -23.98 22.14
C ALA A 32 11.85 -23.34 21.46
N ASP A 33 12.14 -23.80 20.23
CA ASP A 33 13.28 -23.33 19.44
C ASP A 33 13.03 -21.90 18.95
N ILE A 34 11.80 -21.62 18.49
CA ILE A 34 11.35 -20.28 18.13
C ILE A 34 11.57 -19.31 19.31
N ARG A 35 11.10 -19.66 20.52
CA ARG A 35 11.27 -18.82 21.72
C ARG A 35 12.74 -18.54 22.01
N ARG A 36 13.60 -19.56 21.92
CA ARG A 36 15.03 -19.43 22.17
C ARG A 36 15.70 -18.53 21.13
N ALA A 37 15.35 -18.68 19.86
CA ALA A 37 15.88 -17.83 18.79
C ALA A 37 15.43 -16.36 18.93
N LEU A 38 14.17 -16.11 19.29
CA LEU A 38 13.63 -14.76 19.48
C LEU A 38 14.27 -14.01 20.65
N LYS A 39 14.68 -14.71 21.73
CA LYS A 39 15.35 -14.10 22.88
C LYS A 39 16.62 -13.32 22.49
N ALA A 40 17.36 -13.79 21.48
CA ALA A 40 18.55 -13.10 20.98
C ALA A 40 18.26 -11.70 20.41
N TYR A 41 17.00 -11.41 20.08
CA TYR A 41 16.53 -10.13 19.56
C TYR A 41 15.74 -9.31 20.60
N GLY A 42 15.74 -9.74 21.87
CA GLY A 42 14.94 -9.10 22.92
C GLY A 42 13.43 -9.25 22.71
N ILE A 43 12.99 -10.30 22.01
CA ILE A 43 11.59 -10.58 21.70
C ILE A 43 11.13 -11.82 22.45
N GLU A 44 9.90 -11.77 22.96
CA GLU A 44 9.17 -12.90 23.52
C GLU A 44 7.95 -13.24 22.67
N MET A 45 7.47 -14.48 22.80
CA MET A 45 6.32 -15.02 22.08
C MET A 45 5.23 -15.44 23.09
N SER A 46 3.96 -15.21 22.80
CA SER A 46 2.85 -15.75 23.61
C SER A 46 2.72 -17.26 23.42
N ARG A 47 1.82 -17.91 24.15
CA ARG A 47 1.30 -19.22 23.73
C ARG A 47 0.29 -19.04 22.58
N PRO A 48 -0.05 -20.10 21.83
CA PRO A 48 -0.99 -20.01 20.72
C PRO A 48 -2.35 -19.43 21.12
N LEU A 49 -2.92 -18.62 20.24
CA LEU A 49 -4.24 -18.00 20.44
C LEU A 49 -5.40 -19.00 20.29
N GLY A 50 -5.15 -20.18 19.71
CA GLY A 50 -6.11 -21.29 19.65
C GLY A 50 -6.50 -21.77 18.25
N PHE A 51 -5.97 -21.16 17.19
CA PHE A 51 -6.24 -21.57 15.80
C PHE A 51 -4.95 -21.73 14.99
N ASN A 52 -5.01 -22.63 14.01
CA ASN A 52 -3.96 -22.87 13.05
C ASN A 52 -4.39 -22.32 11.68
N ASN A 53 -3.66 -21.36 11.14
CA ASN A 53 -3.94 -20.74 9.86
C ASN A 53 -3.08 -21.32 8.72
N THR A 54 -2.99 -22.64 8.64
CA THR A 54 -2.16 -23.31 7.65
C THR A 54 -2.66 -23.08 6.22
N TYR A 55 -1.73 -23.17 5.27
CA TYR A 55 -2.07 -23.32 3.87
C TYR A 55 -2.89 -24.59 3.63
N ALA A 56 -3.78 -24.49 2.66
CA ALA A 56 -4.49 -25.60 2.07
C ALA A 56 -4.65 -25.34 0.57
N ILE A 57 -5.01 -26.38 -0.18
CA ILE A 57 -5.41 -26.25 -1.58
C ILE A 57 -6.92 -26.43 -1.65
N GLY A 58 -7.60 -25.61 -2.44
CA GLY A 58 -9.01 -25.81 -2.68
C GLY A 58 -9.48 -25.42 -4.06
N MET A 59 -10.67 -25.92 -4.37
CA MET A 59 -11.33 -25.78 -5.66
C MET A 59 -12.85 -25.75 -5.47
N LYS A 60 -13.60 -25.34 -6.49
CA LYS A 60 -15.08 -25.37 -6.44
C LYS A 60 -15.56 -26.79 -6.11
N ARG A 61 -16.46 -26.93 -5.13
CA ARG A 61 -16.96 -28.24 -4.67
C ARG A 61 -17.59 -29.05 -5.81
N GLU A 62 -18.34 -28.40 -6.68
CA GLU A 62 -18.97 -29.03 -7.84
C GLU A 62 -17.94 -29.61 -8.82
N LEU A 63 -16.84 -28.89 -9.06
CA LEU A 63 -15.75 -29.40 -9.90
C LEU A 63 -15.00 -30.56 -9.24
N ALA A 64 -14.74 -30.46 -7.94
CA ALA A 64 -14.11 -31.54 -7.16
C ALA A 64 -14.93 -32.83 -7.24
N LYS A 65 -16.26 -32.74 -7.08
CA LYS A 65 -17.17 -33.88 -7.24
C LYS A 65 -17.12 -34.45 -8.66
N LYS A 66 -17.21 -33.58 -9.68
CA LYS A 66 -17.19 -33.98 -11.10
C LYS A 66 -15.91 -34.73 -11.48
N LEU A 67 -14.78 -34.32 -10.94
CA LEU A 67 -13.46 -34.91 -11.20
C LEU A 67 -13.05 -35.97 -10.17
N ASN A 68 -13.89 -36.24 -9.17
CA ASN A 68 -13.60 -37.13 -8.04
C ASN A 68 -12.30 -36.81 -7.29
N ILE A 69 -12.03 -35.52 -7.07
CA ILE A 69 -10.85 -35.03 -6.33
C ILE A 69 -11.22 -34.82 -4.86
N GLN A 70 -10.48 -35.46 -3.95
CA GLN A 70 -10.65 -35.30 -2.50
C GLN A 70 -9.34 -34.92 -1.79
N ASN A 71 -8.22 -35.41 -2.29
CA ASN A 71 -6.88 -35.23 -1.74
C ASN A 71 -6.01 -34.38 -2.68
N ILE A 72 -4.94 -33.79 -2.14
CA ILE A 72 -3.96 -33.08 -2.96
C ILE A 72 -3.30 -34.04 -3.95
N SER A 73 -3.04 -35.30 -3.53
CA SER A 73 -2.50 -36.34 -4.41
C SER A 73 -3.34 -36.60 -5.67
N ASP A 74 -4.67 -36.39 -5.61
CA ASP A 74 -5.55 -36.66 -6.75
C ASP A 74 -5.29 -35.67 -7.90
N LEU A 75 -4.81 -34.45 -7.59
CA LEU A 75 -4.46 -33.44 -8.59
C LEU A 75 -3.42 -33.96 -9.59
N LYS A 76 -2.56 -34.91 -9.20
CA LYS A 76 -1.56 -35.52 -10.09
C LYS A 76 -2.16 -36.06 -11.40
N TYR A 77 -3.40 -36.54 -11.34
CA TYR A 77 -4.10 -37.17 -12.46
C TYR A 77 -4.83 -36.17 -13.37
N HIS A 78 -4.75 -34.86 -13.08
CA HIS A 78 -5.44 -33.81 -13.83
C HIS A 78 -4.46 -32.71 -14.31
N PRO A 79 -3.60 -33.01 -15.30
CA PRO A 79 -2.53 -32.10 -15.75
C PRO A 79 -3.04 -30.85 -16.47
N THR A 80 -4.29 -30.87 -16.95
CA THR A 80 -4.93 -29.77 -17.69
C THR A 80 -5.58 -28.73 -16.79
N LEU A 81 -5.67 -28.96 -15.48
CA LEU A 81 -6.19 -27.97 -14.54
C LEU A 81 -5.27 -26.76 -14.49
N LYS A 82 -5.87 -25.58 -14.56
CA LYS A 82 -5.21 -24.31 -14.37
C LYS A 82 -5.22 -23.97 -12.89
N LEU A 83 -4.04 -23.75 -12.33
CA LEU A 83 -3.89 -23.42 -10.91
C LEU A 83 -3.49 -21.95 -10.78
N GLY A 84 -4.10 -21.23 -9.85
CA GLY A 84 -3.70 -19.87 -9.53
C GLY A 84 -3.32 -19.79 -8.06
N PHE A 85 -2.06 -19.51 -7.77
CA PHE A 85 -1.57 -19.43 -6.40
C PHE A 85 -1.17 -18.02 -6.05
N SER A 86 -1.22 -17.66 -4.77
CA SER A 86 -0.68 -16.39 -4.30
C SER A 86 0.79 -16.26 -4.68
N ASN A 87 1.21 -15.05 -5.04
CA ASN A 87 2.63 -14.79 -5.37
C ASN A 87 3.57 -15.17 -4.23
N GLU A 88 3.09 -15.13 -2.98
CA GLU A 88 3.86 -15.64 -1.84
C GLU A 88 4.02 -17.16 -1.94
N PHE A 89 2.91 -17.90 -2.06
CA PHE A 89 2.92 -19.36 -2.17
C PHE A 89 3.74 -19.88 -3.34
N MET A 90 3.80 -19.15 -4.45
CA MET A 90 4.64 -19.50 -5.60
C MET A 90 6.15 -19.51 -5.29
N ASN A 91 6.59 -18.69 -4.33
CA ASN A 91 8.01 -18.44 -4.07
C ASN A 91 8.51 -19.07 -2.76
N ARG A 92 7.61 -19.45 -1.84
CA ARG A 92 7.95 -20.09 -0.56
C ARG A 92 8.52 -21.50 -0.75
N ASN A 93 9.47 -21.88 0.10
CA ASN A 93 9.99 -23.25 0.14
C ASN A 93 8.92 -24.28 0.52
N ASP A 94 8.07 -23.92 1.48
CA ASP A 94 6.90 -24.70 1.88
C ASP A 94 5.65 -24.41 1.01
N GLY A 95 5.83 -23.68 -0.09
CA GLY A 95 4.80 -23.35 -1.07
C GLY A 95 4.80 -24.29 -2.27
N TRP A 96 4.44 -23.75 -3.44
CA TRP A 96 4.26 -24.51 -4.70
C TRP A 96 5.46 -25.37 -5.12
N PRO A 97 6.72 -24.89 -5.09
CA PRO A 97 7.86 -25.69 -5.54
C PRO A 97 8.01 -26.99 -4.76
N GLY A 98 7.92 -26.92 -3.43
CA GLY A 98 8.01 -28.09 -2.56
C GLY A 98 6.76 -28.96 -2.62
N LEU A 99 5.56 -28.36 -2.71
CA LEU A 99 4.29 -29.09 -2.83
C LEU A 99 4.29 -29.94 -4.10
N ARG A 100 4.63 -29.31 -5.24
CA ARG A 100 4.72 -29.97 -6.54
C ARG A 100 5.69 -31.15 -6.50
N LYS A 101 6.85 -30.99 -5.85
CA LYS A 101 7.84 -32.07 -5.69
C LYS A 101 7.31 -33.20 -4.80
N ARG A 102 6.73 -32.87 -3.65
CA ARG A 102 6.21 -33.85 -2.66
C ARG A 102 5.09 -34.70 -3.23
N TYR A 103 4.17 -34.07 -3.94
CA TYR A 103 2.96 -34.68 -4.51
C TYR A 103 3.12 -35.14 -5.96
N GLN A 104 4.27 -34.86 -6.59
CA GLN A 104 4.56 -35.17 -8.00
C GLN A 104 3.51 -34.57 -8.96
N LEU A 105 3.10 -33.32 -8.71
CA LEU A 105 2.04 -32.64 -9.44
C LEU A 105 2.48 -32.27 -10.87
N THR A 106 1.58 -32.49 -11.83
CA THR A 106 1.88 -32.50 -13.27
C THR A 106 1.38 -31.27 -14.04
N GLN A 107 0.66 -30.37 -13.37
CA GLN A 107 0.10 -29.16 -13.97
C GLN A 107 1.18 -28.27 -14.56
N ARG A 108 0.90 -27.74 -15.75
CA ARG A 108 1.78 -26.83 -16.49
C ARG A 108 1.28 -25.38 -16.47
N ASP A 109 -0.03 -25.19 -16.39
CA ASP A 109 -0.67 -23.88 -16.33
C ASP A 109 -0.85 -23.48 -14.86
N VAL A 110 0.21 -22.88 -14.29
CA VAL A 110 0.24 -22.43 -12.90
C VAL A 110 0.72 -21.00 -12.86
N GLN A 111 -0.11 -20.09 -12.34
CA GLN A 111 0.15 -18.67 -12.34
C GLN A 111 0.15 -18.07 -10.92
N GLY A 112 1.02 -17.10 -10.71
CA GLY A 112 1.06 -16.28 -9.49
C GLY A 112 0.03 -15.15 -9.57
N LEU A 113 -0.80 -15.01 -8.53
CA LEU A 113 -1.89 -14.05 -8.42
C LEU A 113 -1.84 -13.34 -7.07
N GLU A 114 -2.60 -12.26 -6.93
CA GLU A 114 -2.94 -11.71 -5.62
C GLU A 114 -4.03 -12.59 -4.99
N HIS A 115 -3.99 -12.80 -3.67
CA HIS A 115 -4.84 -13.79 -2.97
C HIS A 115 -6.35 -13.56 -3.20
N ALA A 116 -6.80 -12.31 -3.17
CA ALA A 116 -8.20 -11.98 -3.42
C ALA A 116 -8.58 -12.19 -4.90
N LEU A 117 -7.65 -11.93 -5.83
CA LEU A 117 -7.86 -12.20 -7.26
C LEU A 117 -7.94 -13.70 -7.57
N ALA A 118 -7.26 -14.56 -6.80
CA ALA A 118 -7.36 -16.01 -6.97
C ALA A 118 -8.79 -16.53 -6.74
N TYR A 119 -9.50 -16.02 -5.74
CA TYR A 119 -10.91 -16.36 -5.52
C TYR A 119 -11.82 -15.90 -6.67
N GLN A 120 -11.57 -14.73 -7.25
CA GLN A 120 -12.29 -14.28 -8.44
C GLN A 120 -11.97 -15.14 -9.67
N GLY A 121 -10.72 -15.55 -9.78
CA GLY A 121 -10.27 -16.46 -10.82
C GLY A 121 -11.02 -17.79 -10.77
N LEU A 122 -11.22 -18.34 -9.57
CA LEU A 122 -12.09 -19.50 -9.36
C LEU A 122 -13.52 -19.22 -9.79
N GLU A 123 -14.11 -18.11 -9.33
CA GLU A 123 -15.51 -17.79 -9.59
C GLU A 123 -15.82 -17.68 -11.09
N SER A 124 -14.93 -17.03 -11.84
CA SER A 124 -14.98 -16.87 -13.30
C SER A 124 -14.52 -18.10 -14.10
N ASP A 125 -14.15 -19.19 -13.43
CA ASP A 125 -13.60 -20.43 -14.03
C ASP A 125 -12.31 -20.22 -14.84
N SER A 126 -11.63 -19.08 -14.69
CA SER A 126 -10.32 -18.82 -15.33
C SER A 126 -9.20 -19.69 -14.74
N ILE A 127 -9.37 -20.13 -13.49
CA ILE A 127 -8.55 -21.13 -12.78
C ILE A 127 -9.45 -22.10 -12.03
N GLN A 128 -8.93 -23.29 -11.70
CA GLN A 128 -9.70 -24.38 -11.12
C GLN A 128 -9.26 -24.78 -9.70
N ALA A 129 -8.06 -24.42 -9.26
CA ALA A 129 -7.67 -24.57 -7.86
C ALA A 129 -6.71 -23.45 -7.42
N ILE A 130 -6.74 -23.13 -6.12
CA ILE A 130 -5.94 -22.06 -5.50
C ILE A 130 -5.41 -22.50 -4.13
N ASP A 131 -4.45 -21.74 -3.62
CA ASP A 131 -4.05 -21.80 -2.21
C ASP A 131 -5.05 -21.01 -1.37
N LEU A 132 -5.33 -21.54 -0.20
CA LEU A 132 -6.29 -21.02 0.76
C LEU A 132 -5.62 -20.99 2.13
N TYR A 133 -6.10 -20.10 3.00
CA TYR A 133 -5.86 -20.25 4.43
C TYR A 133 -7.04 -20.95 5.09
N MET A 134 -6.78 -21.86 6.04
CA MET A 134 -7.86 -22.58 6.74
C MET A 134 -8.87 -21.66 7.43
N THR A 135 -8.48 -20.43 7.78
CA THR A 135 -9.39 -19.44 8.40
C THR A 135 -10.07 -18.50 7.40
N ASP A 136 -9.90 -18.69 6.09
CA ASP A 136 -10.53 -17.85 5.07
C ASP A 136 -12.04 -18.05 5.07
N ALA A 137 -12.77 -16.94 5.21
CA ALA A 137 -14.23 -16.93 5.15
C ALA A 137 -14.76 -17.28 3.75
N GLU A 138 -13.93 -17.06 2.73
CA GLU A 138 -14.20 -17.29 1.33
C GLU A 138 -14.43 -18.77 1.00
N ILE A 139 -13.87 -19.70 1.79
CA ILE A 139 -14.09 -21.14 1.64
C ILE A 139 -15.59 -21.47 1.68
N GLN A 140 -16.31 -20.90 2.65
CA GLN A 140 -17.75 -21.09 2.75
C GLN A 140 -18.51 -20.23 1.73
N TYR A 141 -17.98 -19.06 1.37
CA TYR A 141 -18.63 -18.16 0.42
C TYR A 141 -18.75 -18.76 -0.98
N TYR A 142 -17.64 -19.28 -1.52
CA TYR A 142 -17.55 -19.83 -2.87
C TYR A 142 -17.89 -21.33 -2.92
N ASP A 143 -18.41 -21.90 -1.83
CA ASP A 143 -18.61 -23.34 -1.64
C ASP A 143 -17.41 -24.17 -2.11
N LEU A 144 -16.25 -23.88 -1.52
CA LEU A 144 -15.01 -24.55 -1.89
C LEU A 144 -14.88 -25.89 -1.17
N LYS A 145 -14.30 -26.84 -1.88
CA LYS A 145 -13.76 -28.07 -1.32
C LYS A 145 -12.29 -27.82 -0.99
N VAL A 146 -11.98 -27.80 0.31
CA VAL A 146 -10.59 -27.90 0.79
C VAL A 146 -10.14 -29.34 0.58
N LEU A 147 -9.03 -29.51 -0.14
CA LEU A 147 -8.43 -30.81 -0.42
C LEU A 147 -7.65 -31.30 0.80
N LYS A 148 -7.73 -32.60 1.08
CA LYS A 148 -6.99 -33.21 2.18
C LYS A 148 -5.50 -33.25 1.86
N ASP A 149 -4.67 -32.71 2.75
CA ASP A 149 -3.21 -32.85 2.74
C ASP A 149 -2.82 -34.25 3.23
N ASP A 150 -2.99 -35.25 2.37
CA ASP A 150 -2.84 -36.68 2.68
C ASP A 150 -1.39 -37.09 2.97
N LEU A 151 -0.41 -36.31 2.50
CA LEU A 151 1.02 -36.52 2.76
C LEU A 151 1.59 -35.62 3.87
N LYS A 152 0.73 -34.84 4.56
CA LYS A 152 1.07 -33.94 5.67
C LYS A 152 2.23 -33.00 5.34
N TYR A 153 2.12 -32.31 4.22
CA TYR A 153 3.15 -31.42 3.71
C TYR A 153 3.15 -30.06 4.43
N PHE A 154 1.97 -29.50 4.74
CA PHE A 154 1.92 -28.15 5.28
C PHE A 154 2.27 -28.12 6.78
N PRO A 155 3.15 -27.19 7.22
CA PRO A 155 3.47 -27.03 8.63
C PRO A 155 2.32 -26.35 9.39
N ALA A 156 2.38 -26.39 10.73
CA ALA A 156 1.44 -25.66 11.56
C ALA A 156 1.75 -24.15 11.58
N TYR A 157 0.72 -23.34 11.35
CA TYR A 157 0.72 -21.89 11.43
C TYR A 157 -0.14 -21.45 12.61
N ASP A 158 0.30 -21.78 13.82
CA ASP A 158 -0.38 -21.38 15.04
C ASP A 158 -0.23 -19.86 15.23
N ALA A 159 -1.35 -19.17 15.42
CA ALA A 159 -1.34 -17.73 15.66
C ALA A 159 -0.77 -17.43 17.06
N VAL A 160 0.21 -16.55 17.13
CA VAL A 160 0.90 -16.12 18.35
C VAL A 160 1.06 -14.60 18.37
N LEU A 161 1.33 -14.04 19.55
CA LEU A 161 1.72 -12.64 19.71
C LEU A 161 3.21 -12.55 19.98
N LEU A 162 3.92 -11.75 19.20
CA LEU A 162 5.31 -11.37 19.43
C LEU A 162 5.36 -10.01 20.10
N TYR A 163 6.10 -9.90 21.20
CA TYR A 163 6.22 -8.67 21.98
C TYR A 163 7.64 -8.46 22.47
N ARG A 164 8.00 -7.22 22.75
CA ARG A 164 9.32 -6.90 23.30
C ARG A 164 9.44 -7.45 24.73
N ALA A 165 10.60 -7.98 25.08
CA ALA A 165 10.85 -8.54 26.41
C ALA A 165 10.65 -7.50 27.54
N ASP A 166 10.92 -6.23 27.29
CA ASP A 166 10.68 -5.13 28.23
C ASP A 166 9.21 -4.71 28.35
N ALA A 167 8.34 -5.11 27.40
CA ALA A 167 6.94 -4.69 27.36
C ALA A 167 6.16 -5.12 28.62
N LYS A 168 6.46 -6.29 29.19
CA LYS A 168 5.82 -6.75 30.45
C LYS A 168 6.13 -5.86 31.64
N LYS A 169 7.32 -5.22 31.66
CA LYS A 169 7.70 -4.26 32.71
C LYS A 169 7.01 -2.92 32.51
N ARG A 170 6.93 -2.45 31.26
CA ARG A 170 6.26 -1.18 30.91
C ARG A 170 4.74 -1.24 31.00
N ILE A 171 4.16 -2.41 30.74
CA ILE A 171 2.71 -2.65 30.69
C ILE A 171 2.38 -3.80 31.65
N PRO A 172 2.21 -3.54 32.97
CA PRO A 172 2.01 -4.58 33.97
C PRO A 172 0.83 -5.52 33.68
N ARG A 173 -0.22 -5.02 33.02
CA ARG A 173 -1.41 -5.80 32.65
C ARG A 173 -1.18 -6.75 31.46
N LEU A 174 -0.09 -6.59 30.71
CA LEU A 174 0.17 -7.35 29.49
C LEU A 174 0.21 -8.85 29.76
N ALA A 175 0.87 -9.28 30.84
CA ALA A 175 0.99 -10.71 31.17
C ALA A 175 -0.39 -11.37 31.39
N HIS A 176 -1.31 -10.66 32.05
CA HIS A 176 -2.67 -11.13 32.27
C HIS A 176 -3.45 -11.23 30.94
N VAL A 177 -3.39 -10.19 30.10
CA VAL A 177 -4.06 -10.18 28.78
C VAL A 177 -3.55 -11.30 27.87
N LEU A 178 -2.25 -11.55 27.86
CA LEU A 178 -1.66 -12.66 27.08
C LEU A 178 -2.18 -14.03 27.54
N SER A 179 -2.41 -14.19 28.85
CA SER A 179 -2.95 -15.42 29.42
C SER A 179 -4.45 -15.59 29.10
N GLU A 180 -5.24 -14.52 29.09
CA GLU A 180 -6.67 -14.57 28.73
C GLU A 180 -6.89 -14.91 27.24
N LEU A 181 -5.94 -14.55 26.38
CA LEU A 181 -6.01 -14.80 24.94
C LEU A 181 -5.49 -16.18 24.53
N GLU A 182 -4.82 -16.90 25.43
CA GLU A 182 -4.30 -18.24 25.15
C GLU A 182 -5.44 -19.23 24.89
N GLY A 183 -5.46 -19.85 23.71
CA GLY A 183 -6.50 -20.80 23.33
C GLY A 183 -7.91 -20.21 23.17
N ALA A 184 -8.09 -18.90 23.31
CA ALA A 184 -9.40 -18.25 23.35
C ALA A 184 -10.09 -18.18 21.97
N ILE A 185 -9.34 -18.35 20.88
CA ILE A 185 -9.82 -18.17 19.52
C ILE A 185 -9.66 -19.48 18.75
N SER A 186 -10.71 -20.29 18.69
CA SER A 186 -10.71 -21.49 17.85
C SER A 186 -10.75 -21.15 16.37
N GLU A 187 -10.40 -22.11 15.51
CA GLU A 187 -10.48 -21.96 14.05
C GLU A 187 -11.87 -21.53 13.58
N GLN A 188 -12.94 -22.17 14.11
CA GLN A 188 -14.32 -21.83 13.75
C GLN A 188 -14.70 -20.41 14.19
N ILE A 189 -14.19 -19.97 15.35
CA ILE A 189 -14.38 -18.59 15.81
C ILE A 189 -13.67 -17.65 14.85
N MET A 190 -12.41 -17.90 14.48
CA MET A 190 -11.66 -17.02 13.59
C MET A 190 -12.32 -16.90 12.21
N VAL A 191 -12.76 -18.01 11.62
CA VAL A 191 -13.53 -18.01 10.35
C VAL A 191 -14.78 -17.13 10.48
N LYS A 192 -15.52 -17.25 11.60
CA LYS A 192 -16.71 -16.43 11.86
C LYS A 192 -16.39 -14.95 12.08
N LEU A 193 -15.23 -14.61 12.66
CA LEU A 193 -14.79 -13.23 12.79
C LEU A 193 -14.39 -12.65 11.43
N ASN A 194 -13.59 -13.38 10.65
CA ASN A 194 -13.20 -13.03 9.29
C ASN A 194 -14.43 -12.81 8.39
N SER A 195 -15.45 -13.66 8.50
CA SER A 195 -16.66 -13.54 7.69
C SER A 195 -17.50 -12.30 8.01
N GLN A 196 -17.52 -11.84 9.27
CA GLN A 196 -18.20 -10.60 9.67
C GLN A 196 -17.47 -9.34 9.17
N VAL A 197 -16.16 -9.44 9.00
CA VAL A 197 -15.36 -8.36 8.41
C VAL A 197 -15.63 -8.30 6.92
N LYS A 198 -15.69 -9.46 6.25
CA LYS A 198 -15.84 -9.59 4.79
C LYS A 198 -17.29 -9.70 4.30
N THR A 199 -18.31 -9.49 5.15
CA THR A 199 -19.71 -9.91 4.86
C THR A 199 -20.25 -9.49 3.49
N LYS A 200 -21.00 -10.44 2.88
CA LYS A 200 -21.48 -10.57 1.49
C LYS A 200 -22.15 -9.37 0.80
N ASP A 201 -22.37 -8.26 1.49
CA ASP A 201 -23.26 -7.19 1.04
C ASP A 201 -22.44 -5.92 0.76
N LYS A 202 -21.75 -5.88 -0.38
CA LYS A 202 -21.14 -4.70 -1.05
C LYS A 202 -20.93 -3.47 -0.14
N GLY A 203 -19.97 -3.52 0.79
CA GLY A 203 -19.60 -2.41 1.66
C GLY A 203 -20.20 -2.39 3.08
N LYS A 204 -21.02 -3.38 3.48
CA LYS A 204 -21.58 -3.52 4.85
C LYS A 204 -20.76 -4.40 5.80
N GLY A 205 -19.56 -4.82 5.38
CA GLY A 205 -18.60 -5.48 6.27
C GLY A 205 -18.36 -4.65 7.53
N LYS A 206 -18.44 -5.26 8.71
CA LYS A 206 -18.14 -4.55 9.95
C LYS A 206 -16.65 -4.24 10.02
N SER A 207 -16.29 -3.14 10.69
CA SER A 207 -14.86 -2.84 10.89
C SER A 207 -14.20 -3.95 11.72
N GLU A 208 -12.93 -4.24 11.44
CA GLU A 208 -12.12 -5.22 12.16
C GLU A 208 -12.11 -4.89 13.66
N ALA A 209 -12.02 -3.59 13.99
CA ALA A 209 -12.10 -3.08 15.35
C ALA A 209 -13.46 -3.36 16.02
N TYR A 210 -14.58 -3.19 15.30
CA TYR A 210 -15.90 -3.52 15.82
C TYR A 210 -16.03 -5.03 16.07
N VAL A 211 -15.60 -5.86 15.11
CA VAL A 211 -15.68 -7.33 15.23
C VAL A 211 -14.82 -7.82 16.40
N ALA A 212 -13.59 -7.32 16.54
CA ALA A 212 -12.73 -7.60 17.68
C ALA A 212 -13.35 -7.12 19.00
N ALA A 213 -13.90 -5.90 19.05
CA ALA A 213 -14.58 -5.37 20.23
C ALA A 213 -15.76 -6.25 20.67
N GLN A 214 -16.60 -6.71 19.74
CA GLN A 214 -17.71 -7.60 20.07
C GLN A 214 -17.22 -8.95 20.57
N PHE A 215 -16.19 -9.53 19.94
CA PHE A 215 -15.56 -10.77 20.40
C PHE A 215 -15.03 -10.62 21.83
N LEU A 216 -14.23 -9.58 22.11
CA LEU A 216 -13.66 -9.33 23.45
C LEU A 216 -14.76 -9.13 24.50
N LYS A 217 -15.85 -8.45 24.14
CA LYS A 217 -16.99 -8.24 25.04
C LYS A 217 -17.74 -9.54 25.34
N GLN A 218 -17.99 -10.37 24.33
CA GLN A 218 -18.79 -11.59 24.44
C GLN A 218 -18.00 -12.76 25.04
N SER A 219 -16.76 -12.96 24.59
CA SER A 219 -15.94 -14.12 24.94
C SER A 219 -15.06 -13.89 26.16
N LEU A 220 -14.59 -12.65 26.38
CA LEU A 220 -13.61 -12.33 27.44
C LEU A 220 -14.14 -11.30 28.45
N SER A 221 -15.43 -10.93 28.39
CA SER A 221 -16.06 -9.97 29.32
C SER A 221 -15.34 -8.62 29.42
N VAL A 222 -14.58 -8.22 28.40
CA VAL A 222 -13.82 -6.97 28.40
C VAL A 222 -14.78 -5.79 28.23
N LYS A 223 -14.65 -4.78 29.09
CA LYS A 223 -15.36 -3.50 28.92
C LYS A 223 -14.84 -2.78 27.70
N VAL A 224 -15.58 -2.85 26.59
CA VAL A 224 -15.23 -2.12 25.37
C VAL A 224 -15.94 -0.77 25.36
N LYS A 225 -15.18 0.33 25.20
CA LYS A 225 -15.75 1.64 24.86
C LYS A 225 -16.49 1.49 23.53
N LYS A 226 -17.65 2.15 23.39
CA LYS A 226 -18.39 2.15 22.11
C LYS A 226 -17.45 2.56 20.98
N THR A 227 -17.05 1.60 20.16
CA THR A 227 -16.38 1.83 18.89
C THR A 227 -17.37 2.61 18.03
N HIS A 228 -17.15 3.92 17.88
CA HIS A 228 -17.88 4.68 16.88
C HIS A 228 -17.46 4.12 15.53
N GLU A 229 -18.37 3.44 14.83
CA GLU A 229 -18.17 3.20 13.41
C GLU A 229 -18.07 4.58 12.77
N SER A 230 -16.89 4.90 12.22
CA SER A 230 -16.71 6.16 11.50
C SER A 230 -17.69 6.13 10.33
N THR A 231 -18.69 7.02 10.36
CA THR A 231 -19.66 7.18 9.27
C THR A 231 -18.94 7.42 7.95
N LEU A 232 -19.55 7.04 6.82
CA LEU A 232 -19.01 7.29 5.47
C LEU A 232 -18.49 8.73 5.33
N PHE A 233 -19.28 9.69 5.82
CA PHE A 233 -18.93 11.11 5.81
C PHE A 233 -17.69 11.44 6.64
N SER A 234 -17.57 10.90 7.86
CA SER A 234 -16.38 11.11 8.70
C SER A 234 -15.12 10.49 8.08
N ARG A 235 -15.24 9.32 7.43
CA ARG A 235 -14.14 8.70 6.68
C ARG A 235 -13.72 9.57 5.51
N PHE A 236 -14.68 10.02 4.72
CA PHE A 236 -14.46 10.91 3.59
C PHE A 236 -13.69 12.16 4.02
N ILE A 237 -14.18 12.92 5.01
CA ILE A 237 -13.50 14.13 5.51
C ILE A 237 -12.09 13.83 5.98
N ARG A 238 -11.89 12.74 6.73
CA ARG A 238 -10.56 12.36 7.23
C ARG A 238 -9.62 12.08 6.06
N ARG A 239 -10.03 11.28 5.08
CA ARG A 239 -9.22 10.96 3.89
C ARG A 239 -8.96 12.19 3.04
N THR A 240 -9.93 13.09 2.88
CA THR A 240 -9.74 14.37 2.19
C THR A 240 -8.67 15.22 2.87
N LYS A 241 -8.70 15.33 4.21
CA LYS A 241 -7.69 16.09 4.96
C LYS A 241 -6.29 15.48 4.82
N GLU A 242 -6.17 14.16 5.00
CA GLU A 242 -4.90 13.44 4.83
C GLU A 242 -4.36 13.65 3.40
N HIS A 243 -5.20 13.47 2.38
CA HIS A 243 -4.79 13.61 0.99
C HIS A 243 -4.37 15.03 0.64
N PHE A 244 -5.14 16.03 1.09
CA PHE A 244 -4.83 17.43 0.89
C PHE A 244 -3.53 17.83 1.61
N PHE A 245 -3.29 17.33 2.82
CA PHE A 245 -2.06 17.55 3.57
C PHE A 245 -0.83 17.01 2.84
N LEU A 246 -0.89 15.77 2.36
CA LEU A 246 0.20 15.14 1.61
C LEU A 246 0.53 15.92 0.32
N VAL A 247 -0.50 16.24 -0.48
CA VAL A 247 -0.34 16.95 -1.75
C VAL A 247 0.13 18.40 -1.51
N GLY A 248 -0.48 19.09 -0.55
CA GLY A 248 -0.20 20.50 -0.26
C GLY A 248 1.25 20.72 0.20
N ILE A 249 1.71 19.96 1.20
CA ILE A 249 3.07 20.12 1.74
C ILE A 249 4.11 19.76 0.69
N SER A 250 3.95 18.62 0.01
CA SER A 250 4.89 18.20 -1.03
C SER A 250 4.97 19.19 -2.19
N LEU A 251 3.82 19.76 -2.62
CA LEU A 251 3.78 20.77 -3.67
C LEU A 251 4.42 22.08 -3.23
N VAL A 252 4.16 22.57 -2.01
CA VAL A 252 4.80 23.80 -1.49
C VAL A 252 6.31 23.63 -1.44
N MET A 253 6.80 22.51 -0.89
CA MET A 253 8.24 22.21 -0.90
C MET A 253 8.80 22.17 -2.32
N ALA A 254 8.07 21.59 -3.27
CA ALA A 254 8.50 21.48 -4.66
C ALA A 254 8.57 22.87 -5.32
N ILE A 255 7.58 23.73 -5.13
CA ILE A 255 7.57 25.10 -5.64
C ILE A 255 8.78 25.89 -5.12
N LEU A 256 9.03 25.82 -3.80
CA LEU A 256 10.13 26.55 -3.16
C LEU A 256 11.51 26.17 -3.70
N LEU A 257 11.70 24.92 -4.13
CA LEU A 257 12.98 24.46 -4.70
C LEU A 257 13.02 24.54 -6.24
N ALA A 258 11.95 24.11 -6.90
CA ALA A 258 11.90 23.95 -8.35
C ALA A 258 11.89 25.27 -9.12
N ILE A 259 11.27 26.33 -8.58
CA ILE A 259 11.33 27.65 -9.23
C ILE A 259 12.78 28.18 -9.24
N PRO A 260 13.51 28.26 -8.10
CA PRO A 260 14.93 28.61 -8.12
C PRO A 260 15.78 27.74 -9.04
N LEU A 261 15.55 26.42 -9.04
CA LEU A 261 16.26 25.51 -9.95
C LEU A 261 15.95 25.79 -11.43
N GLY A 262 14.70 26.10 -11.77
CA GLY A 262 14.29 26.47 -13.12
C GLY A 262 14.88 27.82 -13.58
N ILE A 263 14.98 28.80 -12.68
CA ILE A 263 15.68 30.07 -12.93
C ILE A 263 17.19 29.82 -13.12
N LEU A 264 17.79 28.95 -12.31
CA LEU A 264 19.21 28.60 -12.47
C LEU A 264 19.46 27.86 -13.79
N ALA A 265 18.55 26.96 -14.15
CA ALA A 265 18.56 26.22 -15.41
C ALA A 265 18.49 27.14 -16.64
N SER A 266 17.75 28.25 -16.56
CA SER A 266 17.61 29.16 -17.69
C SER A 266 18.84 30.03 -17.96
N LYS A 267 19.79 30.13 -17.01
CA LYS A 267 21.01 30.95 -17.16
C LYS A 267 22.04 30.39 -18.14
N SER A 268 22.10 29.06 -18.32
CA SER A 268 23.04 28.46 -19.25
C SER A 268 22.49 27.16 -19.85
N LYS A 269 22.76 26.91 -21.13
CA LYS A 269 22.30 25.69 -21.83
C LYS A 269 22.79 24.41 -21.14
N ARG A 270 24.05 24.40 -20.67
CA ARG A 270 24.65 23.24 -19.98
C ARG A 270 24.03 22.99 -18.62
N THR A 271 23.88 24.04 -17.80
CA THR A 271 23.23 23.94 -16.49
C THR A 271 21.78 23.52 -16.62
N GLY A 272 21.06 24.09 -17.60
CA GLY A 272 19.68 23.73 -17.90
C GLY A 272 19.53 22.25 -18.28
N GLN A 273 20.36 21.77 -19.21
CA GLN A 273 20.35 20.36 -19.59
C GLN A 273 20.66 19.45 -18.41
N PHE A 274 21.62 19.80 -17.55
CA PHE A 274 21.95 19.03 -16.34
C PHE A 274 20.80 18.96 -15.34
N ILE A 275 20.22 20.11 -14.95
CA ILE A 275 19.13 20.16 -13.96
C ILE A 275 17.87 19.45 -14.49
N LEU A 276 17.50 19.66 -15.75
CA LEU A 276 16.37 18.98 -16.38
C LEU A 276 16.59 17.47 -16.49
N SER A 277 17.83 17.04 -16.80
CA SER A 277 18.16 15.61 -16.86
C SER A 277 18.10 14.97 -15.48
N LEU A 278 18.61 15.64 -14.43
CA LEU A 278 18.58 15.12 -13.06
C LEU A 278 17.15 15.01 -12.52
N THR A 279 16.35 16.06 -12.69
CA THR A 279 14.93 16.04 -12.29
C THR A 279 14.10 15.07 -13.14
N GLY A 280 14.43 14.92 -14.42
CA GLY A 280 13.87 13.92 -15.31
C GLY A 280 14.16 12.50 -14.83
N LEU A 281 15.41 12.22 -14.48
CA LEU A 281 15.85 10.90 -13.99
C LEU A 281 15.06 10.47 -12.76
N ILE A 282 14.81 11.40 -11.82
CA ILE A 282 13.99 11.13 -10.63
C ILE A 282 12.58 10.66 -11.03
N GLN A 283 11.96 11.29 -12.03
CA GLN A 283 10.62 10.93 -12.48
C GLN A 283 10.57 9.61 -13.28
N THR A 284 11.70 9.11 -13.78
CA THR A 284 11.76 7.80 -14.44
C THR A 284 11.71 6.63 -13.46
N ILE A 285 12.07 6.84 -12.20
CA ILE A 285 12.01 5.81 -11.15
C ILE A 285 10.54 5.58 -10.81
N PRO A 286 9.95 4.38 -10.96
CA PRO A 286 8.54 4.15 -10.64
C PRO A 286 8.17 4.61 -9.24
N SER A 287 7.03 5.29 -9.09
CA SER A 287 6.65 5.98 -7.84
C SER A 287 6.52 5.01 -6.67
N LEU A 288 6.00 3.81 -6.92
CA LEU A 288 5.93 2.74 -5.93
C LEU A 288 7.33 2.31 -5.46
N VAL A 289 8.30 2.21 -6.36
CA VAL A 289 9.69 1.85 -6.02
C VAL A 289 10.32 2.92 -5.14
N LEU A 290 10.13 4.20 -5.49
CA LEU A 290 10.62 5.33 -4.71
C LEU A 290 10.03 5.31 -3.29
N LEU A 291 8.71 5.10 -3.17
CA LEU A 291 8.03 5.02 -1.87
C LEU A 291 8.56 3.86 -1.01
N VAL A 292 8.70 2.65 -1.57
CA VAL A 292 9.21 1.48 -0.85
C VAL A 292 10.66 1.68 -0.41
N PHE A 293 11.48 2.32 -1.24
CA PHE A 293 12.87 2.63 -0.91
C PHE A 293 13.03 3.60 0.26
N MET A 294 12.02 4.42 0.57
CA MET A 294 12.06 5.31 1.73
C MET A 294 11.77 4.59 3.06
N ILE A 295 11.15 3.41 3.06
CA ILE A 295 10.77 2.67 4.29
C ILE A 295 11.97 2.34 5.19
N PRO A 296 13.11 1.82 4.67
CA PRO A 296 14.28 1.56 5.51
C PRO A 296 14.86 2.83 6.14
N LEU A 297 14.77 3.96 5.43
CA LEU A 297 15.39 5.23 5.82
C LEU A 297 14.56 6.00 6.85
N LEU A 298 13.24 6.02 6.67
CA LEU A 298 12.32 6.92 7.38
C LEU A 298 11.15 6.21 8.07
N GLY A 299 11.01 4.89 7.88
CA GLY A 299 9.92 4.11 8.45
C GLY A 299 8.63 4.17 7.65
N ILE A 300 7.54 3.72 8.27
CA ILE A 300 6.19 3.65 7.69
C ILE A 300 5.39 4.80 8.27
N SER A 301 5.13 5.85 7.48
CA SER A 301 4.46 7.09 7.92
C SER A 301 4.21 8.05 6.74
N GLU A 302 3.72 9.26 7.02
CA GLU A 302 3.49 10.33 6.04
C GLU A 302 4.78 10.94 5.43
N PRO A 303 5.86 11.24 6.18
CA PRO A 303 7.07 11.89 5.64
C PRO A 303 7.72 11.21 4.41
N PRO A 304 7.88 9.87 4.37
CA PRO A 304 8.37 9.18 3.17
C PRO A 304 7.52 9.48 1.92
N ALA A 305 6.20 9.53 2.06
CA ALA A 305 5.30 9.85 0.96
C ALA A 305 5.45 11.32 0.53
N ILE A 306 5.53 12.24 1.48
CA ILE A 306 5.72 13.67 1.19
C ILE A 306 7.01 13.89 0.38
N ILE A 307 8.11 13.24 0.75
CA ILE A 307 9.39 13.36 0.03
C ILE A 307 9.27 12.79 -1.38
N ALA A 308 8.68 11.62 -1.56
CA ALA A 308 8.49 11.03 -2.89
C ALA A 308 7.63 11.93 -3.79
N LEU A 309 6.53 12.46 -3.26
CA LEU A 309 5.64 13.38 -3.97
C LEU A 309 6.31 14.71 -4.31
N PHE A 310 7.13 15.23 -3.39
CA PHE A 310 7.95 16.42 -3.60
C PHE A 310 8.92 16.22 -4.76
N LEU A 311 9.68 15.11 -4.76
CA LEU A 311 10.65 14.77 -5.80
C LEU A 311 9.98 14.64 -7.17
N TYR A 312 8.82 13.97 -7.23
CA TYR A 312 8.01 13.81 -8.44
C TYR A 312 7.47 15.14 -8.99
N SER A 313 7.25 16.11 -8.11
CA SER A 313 6.72 17.43 -8.45
C SER A 313 7.77 18.38 -9.04
N LEU A 314 9.07 18.05 -8.93
CA LEU A 314 10.14 18.95 -9.37
C LEU A 314 10.14 19.19 -10.88
N LEU A 315 10.13 18.14 -11.70
CA LEU A 315 10.36 18.27 -13.14
C LEU A 315 9.35 19.19 -13.84
N PRO A 316 8.03 19.06 -13.66
CA PRO A 316 7.08 19.93 -14.35
C PRO A 316 7.27 21.41 -13.99
N ILE A 317 7.59 21.72 -12.72
CA ILE A 317 7.79 23.09 -12.24
C ILE A 317 9.11 23.66 -12.75
N VAL A 318 10.21 22.89 -12.65
CA VAL A 318 11.52 23.28 -13.21
C VAL A 318 11.39 23.53 -14.72
N ARG A 319 10.75 22.61 -15.44
CA ARG A 319 10.56 22.70 -16.88
C ARG A 319 9.72 23.92 -17.26
N GLY A 320 8.57 24.14 -16.62
CA GLY A 320 7.71 25.29 -16.89
C GLY A 320 8.41 26.63 -16.59
N THR A 321 9.24 26.67 -15.54
CA THR A 321 10.05 27.86 -15.22
C THR A 321 11.16 28.08 -16.27
N TYR A 322 11.88 27.02 -16.63
CA TYR A 322 12.94 27.08 -17.65
C TYR A 322 12.40 27.53 -19.01
N THR A 323 11.33 26.90 -19.51
CA THR A 323 10.72 27.24 -20.80
C THR A 323 10.15 28.65 -20.78
N GLY A 324 9.46 29.04 -19.69
CA GLY A 324 8.89 30.38 -19.56
C GLY A 324 9.92 31.50 -19.63
N ILE A 325 11.14 31.29 -19.10
CA ILE A 325 12.22 32.30 -19.16
C ILE A 325 12.94 32.26 -20.51
N GLN A 326 13.10 31.08 -21.12
CA GLN A 326 13.78 30.92 -22.41
C GLN A 326 12.95 31.40 -23.60
N GLU A 327 11.62 31.36 -23.51
CA GLU A 327 10.71 31.82 -24.57
C GLU A 327 10.54 33.35 -24.61
N ILE A 328 11.13 34.08 -23.65
CA ILE A 328 11.09 35.54 -23.63
C ILE A 328 11.92 36.07 -24.82
N PRO A 329 11.34 36.94 -25.67
CA PRO A 329 12.06 37.52 -26.80
C PRO A 329 13.36 38.21 -26.38
N GLN A 330 14.45 37.88 -27.05
CA GLN A 330 15.80 38.38 -26.73
C GLN A 330 15.86 39.92 -26.68
N GLY A 331 15.18 40.61 -27.60
CA GLY A 331 15.15 42.07 -27.64
C GLY A 331 14.59 42.74 -26.38
N ILE A 332 13.70 42.07 -25.63
CA ILE A 332 13.21 42.59 -24.33
C ILE A 332 14.33 42.58 -23.29
N ARG A 333 15.14 41.51 -23.27
CA ARG A 333 16.26 41.37 -22.34
C ARG A 333 17.39 42.33 -22.69
N GLU A 334 17.76 42.44 -23.97
CA GLU A 334 18.78 43.38 -24.45
C GLU A 334 18.40 44.84 -24.15
N SER A 335 17.13 45.20 -24.32
CA SER A 335 16.64 46.55 -23.99
C SER A 335 16.76 46.84 -22.49
N ALA A 336 16.45 45.86 -21.64
CA ALA A 336 16.57 46.00 -20.19
C ALA A 336 18.02 46.16 -19.73
N GLU A 337 18.94 45.42 -20.36
CA GLU A 337 20.38 45.53 -20.14
C GLU A 337 20.93 46.89 -20.61
N ALA A 338 20.48 47.39 -21.77
CA ALA A 338 20.89 48.68 -22.32
C ALA A 338 20.49 49.87 -21.43
N ILE A 339 19.37 49.77 -20.70
CA ILE A 339 18.92 50.79 -19.73
C ILE A 339 19.68 50.66 -18.38
N GLY A 340 20.54 49.64 -18.23
CA GLY A 340 21.39 49.45 -17.05
C GLY A 340 20.71 48.75 -15.88
N LEU A 341 19.63 47.98 -16.11
CA LEU A 341 18.98 47.24 -15.03
C LEU A 341 19.88 46.11 -14.51
N PRO A 342 20.03 45.96 -13.18
CA PRO A 342 20.79 44.84 -12.62
C PRO A 342 20.07 43.51 -12.86
N SER A 343 20.80 42.39 -12.96
CA SER A 343 20.23 41.08 -13.29
C SER A 343 19.09 40.63 -12.36
N LEU A 344 19.12 41.02 -11.08
CA LEU A 344 18.04 40.72 -10.14
C LEU A 344 16.78 41.55 -10.43
N ALA A 345 16.93 42.79 -10.91
CA ALA A 345 15.81 43.61 -11.34
C ALA A 345 15.22 43.08 -12.65
N ILE A 346 16.06 42.66 -13.61
CA ILE A 346 15.61 42.00 -14.84
C ILE A 346 14.81 40.73 -14.49
N LEU A 347 15.34 39.88 -13.60
CA LEU A 347 14.63 38.68 -13.15
C LEU A 347 13.28 39.01 -12.52
N ARG A 348 13.25 39.93 -11.55
CA ARG A 348 12.05 40.22 -10.75
C ARG A 348 10.98 41.00 -11.52
N LEU A 349 11.37 41.94 -12.38
CA LEU A 349 10.46 42.88 -13.04
C LEU A 349 10.09 42.46 -14.46
N ILE A 350 10.90 41.62 -15.11
CA ILE A 350 10.72 41.24 -16.52
C ILE A 350 10.55 39.73 -16.63
N GLU A 351 11.56 38.95 -16.24
CA GLU A 351 11.56 37.50 -16.52
C GLU A 351 10.46 36.75 -15.78
N ILE A 352 10.36 36.92 -14.46
CA ILE A 352 9.35 36.22 -13.66
C ILE A 352 7.93 36.63 -14.07
N PRO A 353 7.58 37.92 -14.25
CA PRO A 353 6.25 38.32 -14.72
C PRO A 353 5.89 37.75 -16.10
N LEU A 354 6.83 37.76 -17.06
CA LEU A 354 6.58 37.23 -18.41
C LEU A 354 6.51 35.69 -18.40
N ALA A 355 7.34 35.03 -17.60
CA ALA A 355 7.34 33.57 -17.44
C ALA A 355 6.19 33.03 -16.58
N THR A 356 5.46 33.90 -15.87
CA THR A 356 4.46 33.51 -14.85
C THR A 356 3.43 32.51 -15.39
N ARG A 357 2.98 32.67 -16.64
CA ARG A 357 2.03 31.75 -17.26
C ARG A 357 2.60 30.33 -17.41
N SER A 358 3.85 30.23 -17.84
CA SER A 358 4.55 28.94 -18.00
C SER A 358 4.88 28.31 -16.64
N ILE A 359 5.30 29.12 -15.67
CA ILE A 359 5.53 28.69 -14.27
C ILE A 359 4.24 28.12 -13.67
N LEU A 360 3.11 28.84 -13.76
CA LEU A 360 1.82 28.39 -13.27
C LEU A 360 1.35 27.12 -13.98
N SER A 361 1.57 27.00 -15.29
CA SER A 361 1.28 25.78 -16.04
C SER A 361 2.08 24.57 -15.53
N GLY A 362 3.37 24.77 -15.23
CA GLY A 362 4.24 23.77 -14.61
C GLY A 362 3.75 23.35 -13.22
N ILE A 363 3.39 24.31 -12.37
CA ILE A 363 2.83 24.07 -11.02
C ILE A 363 1.50 23.32 -11.10
N LYS A 364 0.60 23.75 -12.00
CA LYS A 364 -0.70 23.10 -12.24
C LYS A 364 -0.50 21.64 -12.66
N THR A 365 0.37 21.38 -13.63
CA THR A 365 0.68 20.02 -14.10
C THR A 365 1.22 19.17 -12.96
N SER A 366 2.15 19.73 -12.18
CA SER A 366 2.71 19.06 -11.01
C SER A 366 1.65 18.74 -9.97
N ALA A 367 0.74 19.67 -9.67
CA ALA A 367 -0.32 19.48 -8.68
C ALA A 367 -1.27 18.34 -9.08
N VAL A 368 -1.68 18.28 -10.36
CA VAL A 368 -2.54 17.20 -10.88
C VAL A 368 -1.86 15.84 -10.79
N ILE A 369 -0.59 15.75 -11.21
CA ILE A 369 0.20 14.50 -11.08
C ILE A 369 0.33 14.11 -9.60
N ASN A 370 0.64 15.07 -8.74
CA ASN A 370 0.83 14.85 -7.31
C ASN A 370 -0.43 14.28 -6.64
N VAL A 371 -1.64 14.78 -6.96
CA VAL A 371 -2.91 14.20 -6.46
C VAL A 371 -3.04 12.72 -6.82
N GLY A 372 -2.72 12.36 -8.07
CA GLY A 372 -2.79 10.98 -8.53
C GLY A 372 -1.74 10.10 -7.85
N THR A 373 -0.49 10.53 -7.83
CA THR A 373 0.62 9.78 -7.22
C THR A 373 0.45 9.63 -5.70
N ALA A 374 -0.16 10.60 -5.01
CA ALA A 374 -0.43 10.55 -3.57
C ALA A 374 -1.32 9.37 -3.16
N THR A 375 -2.15 8.84 -4.07
CA THR A 375 -2.94 7.63 -3.80
C THR A 375 -2.05 6.40 -3.53
N LEU A 376 -0.84 6.37 -4.06
CA LEU A 376 0.13 5.30 -3.79
C LEU A 376 0.74 5.40 -2.38
N GLY A 377 0.64 6.55 -1.71
CA GLY A 377 1.12 6.73 -0.34
C GLY A 377 0.48 5.78 0.67
N ALA A 378 -0.73 5.26 0.37
CA ALA A 378 -1.40 4.29 1.22
C ALA A 378 -0.64 2.95 1.35
N PHE A 379 0.15 2.55 0.34
CA PHE A 379 0.98 1.34 0.42
C PHE A 379 2.04 1.39 1.52
N ILE A 380 2.43 2.60 1.91
CA ILE A 380 3.44 2.84 2.95
C ILE A 380 2.87 3.52 4.19
N GLY A 381 1.54 3.48 4.35
CA GLY A 381 0.86 3.97 5.55
C GLY A 381 0.57 5.46 5.61
N ALA A 382 0.82 6.23 4.53
CA ALA A 382 0.63 7.69 4.55
C ALA A 382 -0.84 8.16 4.55
N GLY A 383 -1.80 7.26 4.28
CA GLY A 383 -3.23 7.57 4.34
C GLY A 383 -3.83 8.09 3.03
N GLY A 384 -4.78 9.02 3.15
CA GLY A 384 -5.42 9.70 2.02
C GLY A 384 -6.42 8.82 1.26
N TYR A 385 -6.76 9.24 0.04
CA TYR A 385 -7.69 8.50 -0.81
C TYR A 385 -7.15 7.15 -1.31
N GLY A 386 -5.84 6.93 -1.17
CA GLY A 386 -5.22 5.63 -1.44
C GLY A 386 -5.72 4.51 -0.51
N GLN A 387 -6.08 4.84 0.74
CA GLN A 387 -6.50 3.84 1.72
C GLN A 387 -7.74 3.05 1.30
N PRO A 388 -8.87 3.70 0.92
CA PRO A 388 -10.03 2.97 0.40
C PRO A 388 -9.72 2.20 -0.90
N ILE A 389 -8.83 2.71 -1.77
CA ILE A 389 -8.40 1.98 -2.98
C ILE A 389 -7.69 0.67 -2.60
N LEU A 390 -6.69 0.75 -1.72
CA LEU A 390 -5.93 -0.42 -1.28
C LEU A 390 -6.80 -1.41 -0.48
N THR A 391 -7.70 -0.88 0.36
CA THR A 391 -8.67 -1.71 1.10
C THR A 391 -9.61 -2.42 0.14
N GLY A 392 -10.09 -1.70 -0.89
CA GLY A 392 -11.02 -2.26 -1.86
C GLY A 392 -10.42 -3.36 -2.72
N LEU A 393 -9.14 -3.22 -3.10
CA LEU A 393 -8.40 -4.29 -3.79
C LEU A 393 -8.31 -5.58 -2.97
N ARG A 394 -8.26 -5.48 -1.64
CA ARG A 394 -8.11 -6.65 -0.74
C ARG A 394 -9.43 -7.22 -0.22
N LYS A 395 -10.52 -6.44 -0.28
CA LYS A 395 -11.76 -6.74 0.45
C LYS A 395 -13.02 -6.59 -0.39
N ASP A 396 -13.21 -5.43 -1.01
CA ASP A 396 -14.42 -5.10 -1.77
C ASP A 396 -14.15 -4.01 -2.80
N PHE A 397 -14.31 -4.33 -4.08
CA PHE A 397 -14.12 -3.41 -5.20
C PHE A 397 -14.97 -2.13 -5.09
N THR A 398 -16.10 -2.17 -4.39
CA THR A 398 -16.95 -0.99 -4.15
C THR A 398 -16.19 0.10 -3.39
N LEU A 399 -15.29 -0.28 -2.48
CA LEU A 399 -14.45 0.66 -1.72
C LEU A 399 -13.41 1.36 -2.60
N ILE A 400 -13.05 0.79 -3.75
CA ILE A 400 -12.12 1.44 -4.69
C ILE A 400 -12.71 2.78 -5.15
N TRP A 401 -14.03 2.82 -5.39
CA TRP A 401 -14.73 4.04 -5.78
C TRP A 401 -14.74 5.11 -4.69
N GLU A 402 -14.75 4.72 -3.40
CA GLU A 402 -14.64 5.66 -2.27
C GLU A 402 -13.30 6.42 -2.24
N GLY A 403 -12.26 5.93 -2.91
CA GLY A 403 -10.98 6.63 -3.06
C GLY A 403 -10.77 7.24 -4.45
N ALA A 404 -11.05 6.46 -5.49
CA ALA A 404 -10.76 6.85 -6.87
C ALA A 404 -11.60 8.07 -7.33
N ILE A 405 -12.91 8.09 -7.03
CA ILE A 405 -13.78 9.19 -7.44
C ILE A 405 -13.38 10.49 -6.71
N PRO A 406 -13.23 10.51 -5.37
CA PRO A 406 -12.77 11.72 -4.68
C PRO A 406 -11.39 12.20 -5.12
N ALA A 407 -10.45 11.30 -5.43
CA ALA A 407 -9.14 11.67 -5.95
C ALA A 407 -9.25 12.34 -7.33
N ALA A 408 -10.03 11.77 -8.24
CA ALA A 408 -10.28 12.35 -9.57
C ALA A 408 -10.97 13.71 -9.47
N LEU A 409 -12.01 13.83 -8.64
CA LEU A 409 -12.70 15.10 -8.39
C LEU A 409 -11.76 16.14 -7.78
N MET A 410 -10.91 15.77 -6.82
CA MET A 410 -9.92 16.67 -6.25
C MET A 410 -8.91 17.14 -7.32
N ALA A 411 -8.45 16.26 -8.20
CA ALA A 411 -7.55 16.63 -9.29
C ALA A 411 -8.21 17.65 -10.23
N LEU A 412 -9.48 17.43 -10.60
CA LEU A 412 -10.26 18.36 -11.42
C LEU A 412 -10.50 19.70 -10.72
N LEU A 413 -10.82 19.69 -9.43
CA LEU A 413 -11.01 20.91 -8.64
C LEU A 413 -9.72 21.71 -8.50
N ILE A 414 -8.57 21.04 -8.30
CA ILE A 414 -7.26 21.68 -8.25
C ILE A 414 -6.92 22.27 -9.63
N GLN A 415 -7.13 21.50 -10.71
CA GLN A 415 -6.94 21.99 -12.07
C GLN A 415 -7.77 23.25 -12.35
N TRP A 416 -9.06 23.22 -12.02
CA TRP A 416 -9.96 24.36 -12.18
C TRP A 416 -9.56 25.55 -11.29
N GLY A 417 -9.13 25.29 -10.06
CA GLY A 417 -8.61 26.30 -9.16
C GLY A 417 -7.38 27.02 -9.73
N PHE A 418 -6.45 26.28 -10.35
CA PHE A 418 -5.31 26.88 -11.05
C PHE A 418 -5.75 27.70 -12.27
N ASP A 419 -6.71 27.21 -13.06
CA ASP A 419 -7.24 27.95 -14.22
C ASP A 419 -7.92 29.26 -13.82
N LEU A 420 -8.60 29.28 -12.66
CA LEU A 420 -9.17 30.50 -12.10
C LEU A 420 -8.07 31.43 -11.58
N SER A 421 -7.04 30.88 -10.91
CA SER A 421 -5.90 31.65 -10.40
C SER A 421 -5.08 32.29 -11.53
N GLU A 422 -5.00 31.66 -12.71
CA GLU A 422 -4.36 32.23 -13.89
C GLU A 422 -5.00 33.58 -14.26
N ARG A 423 -6.34 33.69 -14.13
CA ARG A 423 -7.09 34.94 -14.36
C ARG A 423 -6.91 35.99 -13.26
N LEU A 424 -6.19 35.71 -12.19
CA LEU A 424 -5.85 36.69 -11.15
C LEU A 424 -4.37 37.05 -11.20
N ILE A 425 -3.51 36.05 -11.36
CA ILE A 425 -2.06 36.16 -11.23
C ILE A 425 -1.40 36.62 -12.55
N VAL A 426 -1.89 36.15 -13.71
CA VAL A 426 -1.29 36.54 -15.00
C VAL A 426 -1.67 37.99 -15.31
N PRO A 427 -0.71 38.90 -15.59
CA PRO A 427 -1.01 40.29 -15.95
C PRO A 427 -2.00 40.41 -17.11
N LYS A 428 -2.90 41.42 -17.08
CA LYS A 428 -3.95 41.60 -18.11
C LYS A 428 -3.41 41.64 -19.55
N GLY A 429 -2.22 42.22 -19.76
CA GLY A 429 -1.57 42.30 -21.07
C GLY A 429 -1.11 40.96 -21.65
N LEU A 430 -0.87 39.94 -20.81
CA LEU A 430 -0.49 38.58 -21.23
C LEU A 430 -1.69 37.65 -21.42
N ARG A 431 -2.92 38.11 -21.13
CA ARG A 431 -4.17 37.33 -21.28
C ARG A 431 -4.78 37.45 -22.67
N ILE A 432 -4.26 38.32 -23.52
CA ILE A 432 -4.75 38.52 -24.88
C ILE A 432 -4.31 37.28 -25.67
N LYS A 433 -5.29 36.46 -26.07
CA LYS A 433 -5.05 35.40 -27.05
C LYS A 433 -4.47 36.06 -28.30
N SER A 434 -3.28 35.64 -28.71
CA SER A 434 -2.92 35.69 -30.12
C SER A 434 -4.00 34.89 -30.85
N GLU A 435 -4.75 35.58 -31.72
CA GLU A 435 -5.86 35.05 -32.52
C GLU A 435 -5.51 33.79 -33.30
#